data_AF-A0A7S3APM6-F1
#
_entry.id   AF-A0A7S3APM6-F1
#
_cell.length_a   1.000
_cell.length_b   1.000
_cell.length_c   1.000
_cell.angle_alpha   90.00
_cell.angle_beta   90.00
_cell.angle_gamma   90.00
#
_symmetry.space_group_name_H-M   'P 1'
#
loop_
_entity.id
_entity.type
_entity.pdbx_description
1 polymer ?
#
loop_
_entity_poly.entity_id
_entity_poly.type
_entity_poly.pdbx_seq_one_letter_code
_entity_poly.pdbx_strand_id
1 'polypeptide(L)'
;CLLFSDPAFEARHPAMGVLCAWGGVAFCMVFAVLHYIYSFVAIFQGLIALLVVAMVSTLTLKWRRARDPTLSRPYAMYLGALLIAFPLWVADQHFCEHLYSLPGGLPNPQFHAWWHVLMGANCYLAPIIEGPIRLTARGYKPRFKYLMRCLPYVSVVDKA
;
A
#
# COMPACT_ATOMS: atom_id res chain seq x y z
N CYS A 1 9.41 7.78 7.20
CA CYS A 1 10.53 8.60 6.71
C CYS A 1 10.00 9.60 5.68
N LEU A 2 10.06 10.91 5.96
CA LEU A 2 9.64 11.96 5.03
C LEU A 2 10.82 12.53 4.23
N LEU A 3 12.04 12.08 4.55
CA LEU A 3 13.30 12.53 3.95
C LEU A 3 13.34 12.25 2.44
N PHE A 4 12.85 11.09 1.99
CA PHE A 4 12.75 10.72 0.57
C PHE A 4 11.65 11.47 -0.19
N SER A 5 10.91 12.37 0.45
CA SER A 5 9.91 13.20 -0.22
C SER A 5 10.32 14.67 -0.30
N ASP A 6 11.45 15.06 0.31
CA ASP A 6 11.98 16.43 0.30
C ASP A 6 13.03 16.59 -0.83
N PRO A 7 12.76 17.42 -1.86
CA PRO A 7 13.71 17.67 -2.94
C PRO A 7 15.05 18.25 -2.47
N ALA A 8 15.05 19.04 -1.40
CA ALA A 8 16.28 19.66 -0.88
C ALA A 8 17.17 18.62 -0.19
N PHE A 9 16.58 17.64 0.50
CA PHE A 9 17.32 16.52 1.08
C PHE A 9 17.92 15.63 -0.01
N GLU A 10 17.15 15.31 -1.04
CA GLU A 10 17.62 14.51 -2.18
C GLU A 10 18.77 15.18 -2.94
N ALA A 11 18.72 16.49 -3.11
CA ALA A 11 19.80 17.26 -3.74
C ALA A 11 21.12 17.17 -2.95
N ARG A 12 21.05 17.10 -1.61
CA ARG A 12 22.23 16.92 -0.74
C ARG A 12 22.73 15.48 -0.70
N HIS A 13 21.86 14.51 -0.98
CA HIS A 13 22.17 13.08 -0.89
C HIS A 13 21.73 12.32 -2.15
N PRO A 14 22.31 12.61 -3.33
CA PRO A 14 21.81 12.13 -4.62
C PRO A 14 21.85 10.60 -4.77
N ALA A 15 22.79 9.93 -4.11
CA ALA A 15 22.91 8.47 -4.16
C ALA A 15 22.00 7.74 -3.17
N MET A 16 21.48 8.41 -2.13
CA MET A 16 20.80 7.74 -1.01
C MET A 16 19.56 6.96 -1.46
N GLY A 17 18.73 7.54 -2.32
CA GLY A 17 17.54 6.86 -2.84
C GLY A 17 17.88 5.58 -3.60
N VAL A 18 18.91 5.64 -4.45
CA VAL A 18 19.38 4.49 -5.24
C VAL A 18 19.99 3.41 -4.34
N LEU A 19 20.83 3.80 -3.37
CA LEU A 19 21.43 2.88 -2.42
C LEU A 19 20.37 2.17 -1.56
N CYS A 20 19.38 2.91 -1.04
CA CYS A 20 18.27 2.32 -0.30
C CYS A 20 17.42 1.38 -1.16
N ALA A 21 17.17 1.73 -2.44
CA ALA A 21 16.44 0.88 -3.36
C ALA A 21 17.17 -0.45 -3.60
N TRP A 22 18.47 -0.41 -3.91
CA TRP A 22 19.28 -1.61 -4.11
C TRP A 22 19.44 -2.43 -2.82
N GLY A 23 19.59 -1.77 -1.68
CA GLY A 23 19.61 -2.43 -0.37
C GLY A 23 18.30 -3.17 -0.08
N GLY A 24 17.15 -2.55 -0.38
CA GLY A 24 15.84 -3.18 -0.28
C GLY A 24 15.67 -4.37 -1.22
N VAL A 25 16.13 -4.24 -2.47
CA VAL A 25 16.12 -5.33 -3.46
C VAL A 25 16.96 -6.52 -2.98
N ALA A 26 18.17 -6.28 -2.49
CA ALA A 26 19.03 -7.33 -1.95
C ALA A 26 18.39 -8.02 -0.73
N PHE A 27 17.81 -7.25 0.20
CA PHE A 27 17.08 -7.78 1.34
C PHE A 27 15.92 -8.68 0.90
N CYS A 28 15.09 -8.25 -0.05
CA CYS A 28 13.97 -9.03 -0.56
C CYS A 28 14.42 -10.35 -1.21
N MET A 29 15.53 -10.35 -1.96
CA MET A 29 16.08 -11.56 -2.56
C MET A 29 16.53 -12.56 -1.49
N VAL A 30 17.33 -12.10 -0.52
CA VAL A 30 17.82 -12.96 0.58
C VAL A 30 16.63 -13.52 1.37
N PHE A 31 15.67 -12.66 1.72
CA PHE A 31 14.46 -13.07 2.43
C PHE A 31 13.67 -14.12 1.66
N ALA A 32 13.45 -13.94 0.35
CA ALA A 32 12.70 -14.87 -0.48
C ALA A 32 13.37 -16.25 -0.56
N VAL A 33 14.70 -16.30 -0.74
CA VAL A 33 15.46 -17.56 -0.75
C VAL A 33 15.35 -18.27 0.59
N LEU A 34 15.56 -17.55 1.69
CA LEU A 34 15.45 -18.14 3.03
C LEU A 34 14.03 -18.63 3.33
N HIS A 35 13.01 -17.85 2.95
CA HIS A 35 11.61 -18.24 3.15
C HIS A 35 11.24 -19.46 2.32
N TYR A 36 11.75 -19.57 1.09
CA TYR A 36 11.55 -20.75 0.27
C TYR A 36 12.15 -22.01 0.90
N ILE A 37 13.37 -21.92 1.46
CA ILE A 37 14.08 -23.05 2.07
C ILE A 37 13.44 -23.45 3.42
N TYR A 38 13.12 -22.49 4.27
CA TYR A 38 12.73 -22.73 5.67
C TYR A 38 11.24 -22.54 5.96
N SER A 39 10.47 -21.97 5.04
CA SER A 39 9.01 -21.80 5.12
C SER A 39 8.50 -21.17 6.43
N PHE A 40 9.18 -20.13 6.94
CA PHE A 40 8.79 -19.44 8.18
C PHE A 40 7.54 -18.54 8.00
N VAL A 41 6.34 -19.11 8.11
CA VAL A 41 5.07 -18.40 7.90
C VAL A 41 4.88 -17.22 8.86
N ALA A 42 5.13 -17.41 10.16
CA ALA A 42 4.91 -16.36 11.16
C ALA A 42 5.81 -15.13 10.96
N ILE A 43 7.08 -15.34 10.60
CA ILE A 43 8.02 -14.25 10.31
C ILE A 43 7.58 -13.48 9.05
N PHE A 44 7.12 -14.19 8.01
CA PHE A 44 6.60 -13.57 6.79
C PHE A 44 5.37 -12.70 7.08
N GLN A 45 4.40 -13.22 7.83
CA GLN A 45 3.21 -12.47 8.25
C GLN A 45 3.59 -11.25 9.10
N GLY A 46 4.54 -11.41 10.04
CA GLY A 46 5.05 -10.32 10.86
C GLY A 46 5.73 -9.22 10.04
N LEU A 47 6.50 -9.59 9.01
CA LEU A 47 7.12 -8.63 8.10
C LEU A 47 6.08 -7.86 7.29
N ILE A 48 5.03 -8.54 6.78
CA ILE A 48 3.91 -7.87 6.11
C ILE A 48 3.22 -6.88 7.05
N ALA A 49 2.92 -7.28 8.30
CA ALA A 49 2.29 -6.42 9.28
C ALA A 49 3.15 -5.17 9.56
N LEU A 50 4.46 -5.33 9.73
CA LEU A 50 5.39 -4.22 9.90
C LEU A 50 5.39 -3.27 8.68
N LEU A 51 5.43 -3.82 7.47
CA LEU A 51 5.37 -3.04 6.24
C LEU A 51 4.06 -2.25 6.13
N VAL A 52 2.92 -2.86 6.44
CA VAL A 52 1.61 -2.19 6.45
C VAL A 52 1.60 -1.04 7.47
N VAL A 53 2.06 -1.27 8.70
CA VAL A 53 2.13 -0.22 9.74
C VAL A 53 3.04 0.92 9.30
N ALA A 54 4.21 0.62 8.73
CA ALA A 54 5.14 1.63 8.23
C ALA A 54 4.52 2.43 7.07
N MET A 55 3.85 1.77 6.13
CA MET A 55 3.19 2.41 4.99
C MET A 55 2.03 3.30 5.44
N VAL A 56 1.11 2.78 6.27
CA VAL A 56 0.00 3.56 6.82
C VAL A 56 0.54 4.78 7.56
N SER A 57 1.52 4.59 8.44
CA SER A 57 2.09 5.67 9.24
C SER A 57 2.73 6.76 8.37
N THR A 58 3.54 6.37 7.39
CA THR A 58 4.21 7.32 6.49
C THR A 58 3.25 8.03 5.55
N LEU A 59 2.28 7.31 4.97
CA LEU A 59 1.28 7.88 4.09
C LEU A 59 0.33 8.81 4.83
N THR A 60 -0.08 8.47 6.06
CA THR A 60 -0.88 9.34 6.95
C THR A 60 -0.18 10.67 7.19
N LEU A 61 1.12 10.63 7.50
CA LEU A 61 1.91 11.85 7.73
C LEU A 61 2.02 12.71 6.46
N LYS A 62 2.23 12.08 5.29
CA LYS A 62 2.26 12.77 3.99
C LYS A 62 0.91 13.42 3.68
N TRP A 63 -0.18 12.67 3.79
CA TRP A 63 -1.55 13.13 3.55
C TRP A 63 -1.91 14.34 4.44
N ARG A 64 -1.65 14.25 5.75
CA ARG A 64 -1.90 15.36 6.69
C ARG A 64 -1.10 16.61 6.37
N ARG A 65 0.15 16.47 5.91
CA ARG A 65 1.03 17.60 5.55
C ARG A 65 0.63 18.25 4.24
N ALA A 66 0.15 17.48 3.27
CA ALA A 66 -0.25 17.99 1.97
C ALA A 66 -1.43 18.98 2.06
N ARG A 67 -2.31 18.83 3.07
CA ARG A 67 -3.53 19.65 3.27
C ARG A 67 -4.39 19.77 2.00
N ASP A 68 -4.30 18.79 1.12
CA ASP A 68 -5.05 18.74 -0.13
C ASP A 68 -6.35 17.95 0.08
N PRO A 69 -7.53 18.60 0.02
CA PRO A 69 -8.80 17.93 0.24
C PRO A 69 -9.12 16.87 -0.83
N THR A 70 -8.51 16.95 -2.02
CA THR A 70 -8.74 15.98 -3.09
C THR A 70 -8.19 14.59 -2.77
N LEU A 71 -7.22 14.51 -1.85
CA LEU A 71 -6.60 13.26 -1.38
C LEU A 71 -7.45 12.50 -0.34
N SER A 72 -8.43 13.16 0.28
CA SER A 72 -9.19 12.57 1.40
C SER A 72 -9.99 11.34 0.99
N ARG A 73 -10.61 11.34 -0.20
CA ARG A 73 -11.37 10.18 -0.70
C ARG A 73 -10.47 8.97 -1.01
N PRO A 74 -9.39 9.10 -1.82
CA PRO A 74 -8.44 8.01 -2.02
C PRO A 74 -7.83 7.49 -0.71
N TYR A 75 -7.52 8.38 0.22
CA TYR A 75 -6.97 8.00 1.53
C TYR A 75 -7.98 7.22 2.38
N ALA A 76 -9.25 7.62 2.40
CA ALA A 76 -10.31 6.86 3.06
C ALA A 76 -10.50 5.47 2.42
N MET A 77 -10.45 5.38 1.09
CA MET A 77 -10.48 4.09 0.38
C MET A 77 -9.28 3.21 0.75
N TYR A 78 -8.09 3.79 0.86
CA TYR A 78 -6.85 3.10 1.24
C TYR A 78 -6.96 2.47 2.63
N LEU A 79 -7.45 3.23 3.62
CA LEU A 79 -7.67 2.72 4.98
C LEU A 79 -8.83 1.72 5.04
N GLY A 80 -9.94 2.01 4.37
CA GLY A 80 -11.10 1.13 4.30
C GLY A 80 -10.75 -0.25 3.74
N ALA A 81 -9.91 -0.30 2.69
CA ALA A 81 -9.43 -1.55 2.13
C ALA A 81 -8.68 -2.40 3.18
N LEU A 82 -7.81 -1.79 4.01
CA LEU A 82 -7.08 -2.51 5.07
C LEU A 82 -8.02 -2.97 6.20
N LEU A 83 -8.94 -2.11 6.62
CA LEU A 83 -9.89 -2.39 7.69
C LEU A 83 -10.83 -3.54 7.33
N ILE A 84 -11.11 -3.77 6.06
CA ILE A 84 -11.91 -4.90 5.57
C ILE A 84 -11.02 -6.11 5.28
N ALA A 85 -9.85 -5.92 4.66
CA ALA A 85 -8.95 -7.01 4.29
C ALA A 85 -8.48 -7.81 5.51
N PHE A 86 -8.12 -7.12 6.60
CA PHE A 86 -7.56 -7.76 7.77
C PHE A 86 -8.55 -8.74 8.44
N PRO A 87 -9.80 -8.36 8.77
CA PRO A 87 -10.80 -9.30 9.27
C PRO A 87 -11.08 -10.46 8.32
N LEU A 88 -11.12 -10.23 7.01
CA LEU A 88 -11.32 -11.31 6.03
C LEU A 88 -10.20 -12.34 6.07
N TRP A 89 -8.95 -11.87 6.12
CA TRP A 89 -7.78 -12.75 6.26
C TRP A 89 -7.77 -13.50 7.59
N VAL A 90 -8.03 -12.83 8.72
CA VAL A 90 -8.13 -13.48 10.04
C VAL A 90 -9.25 -14.53 10.04
N ALA A 91 -10.41 -14.19 9.46
CA ALA A 91 -11.54 -15.10 9.41
C ALA A 91 -11.23 -16.36 8.57
N ASP A 92 -10.57 -16.17 7.44
CA ASP A 92 -10.11 -17.26 6.57
C ASP A 92 -9.13 -18.19 7.29
N GLN A 93 -8.15 -17.64 8.03
CA GLN A 93 -7.15 -18.44 8.76
C GLN A 93 -7.75 -19.23 9.93
N HIS A 94 -8.73 -18.68 10.65
CA HIS A 94 -9.25 -19.30 11.87
C HIS A 94 -10.56 -20.07 11.68
N PHE A 95 -11.36 -19.76 10.66
CA PHE A 95 -12.68 -20.36 10.45
C PHE A 95 -12.78 -21.12 9.11
N CYS A 96 -11.66 -21.51 8.50
CA CYS A 96 -11.63 -22.23 7.21
C CYS A 96 -12.60 -23.42 7.16
N GLU A 97 -12.59 -24.28 8.20
CA GLU A 97 -13.48 -25.45 8.27
C GLU A 97 -14.97 -25.05 8.25
N HIS A 98 -15.33 -24.00 8.98
CA HIS A 98 -16.71 -23.49 9.06
C HIS A 98 -17.14 -22.81 7.76
N LEU A 99 -16.21 -22.09 7.11
CA LEU A 99 -16.45 -21.41 5.83
C LEU A 99 -16.57 -22.39 4.66
N TYR A 100 -15.90 -23.55 4.75
CA TYR A 100 -16.04 -24.62 3.78
C TYR A 100 -17.38 -25.35 3.90
N SER A 101 -17.89 -25.55 5.12
CA SER A 101 -19.12 -26.30 5.37
C SER A 101 -20.32 -25.42 5.72
N LEU A 102 -20.53 -24.32 4.99
CA LEU A 102 -21.62 -23.39 5.29
C LEU A 102 -23.01 -24.06 5.15
N PRO A 103 -23.97 -23.76 6.05
CA PRO A 103 -25.31 -24.32 5.99
C PRO A 103 -26.03 -23.99 4.68
N GLY A 104 -26.95 -24.88 4.26
CA GLY A 104 -27.79 -24.64 3.09
C GLY A 104 -27.08 -24.78 1.75
N GLY A 105 -25.89 -25.41 1.71
CA GLY A 105 -25.14 -25.63 0.47
C GLY A 105 -24.50 -24.34 -0.09
N LEU A 106 -24.32 -23.32 0.75
CA LEU A 106 -23.67 -22.08 0.34
C LEU A 106 -22.19 -22.36 -0.02
N PRO A 107 -21.68 -21.80 -1.14
CA PRO A 107 -20.29 -21.96 -1.51
C PRO A 107 -19.37 -21.21 -0.54
N ASN A 108 -18.13 -21.69 -0.41
CA ASN A 108 -17.11 -20.99 0.35
C ASN A 108 -16.93 -19.55 -0.19
N PRO A 109 -17.01 -18.52 0.66
CA PRO A 109 -16.96 -17.12 0.23
C PRO A 109 -15.57 -16.66 -0.23
N GLN A 110 -14.54 -17.50 -0.12
CA GLN A 110 -13.16 -17.25 -0.57
C GLN A 110 -12.57 -15.98 0.04
N PHE A 111 -12.62 -15.85 1.37
CA PHE A 111 -12.15 -14.65 2.07
C PHE A 111 -10.67 -14.35 1.81
N HIS A 112 -9.82 -15.36 1.60
CA HIS A 112 -8.44 -15.15 1.14
C HIS A 112 -8.35 -14.43 -0.21
N ALA A 113 -9.22 -14.78 -1.16
CA ALA A 113 -9.23 -14.13 -2.47
C ALA A 113 -9.65 -12.66 -2.35
N TRP A 114 -10.65 -12.37 -1.52
CA TRP A 114 -11.07 -10.99 -1.23
C TRP A 114 -9.98 -10.19 -0.51
N TRP A 115 -9.24 -10.81 0.40
CA TRP A 115 -8.07 -10.20 1.00
C TRP A 115 -7.05 -9.76 -0.07
N HIS A 116 -6.73 -10.63 -1.04
CA HIS A 116 -5.83 -10.26 -2.14
C HIS A 116 -6.35 -9.09 -2.98
N VAL A 117 -7.65 -9.07 -3.30
CA VAL A 117 -8.25 -7.96 -4.06
C VAL A 117 -8.13 -6.64 -3.31
N LEU A 118 -8.43 -6.64 -2.01
CA LEU A 118 -8.37 -5.44 -1.17
C LEU A 118 -6.94 -4.98 -0.92
N MET A 119 -6.00 -5.90 -0.70
CA MET A 119 -4.57 -5.58 -0.59
C MET A 119 -4.02 -5.04 -1.91
N GLY A 120 -4.44 -5.59 -3.06
CA GLY A 120 -4.11 -5.06 -4.37
C GLY A 120 -4.63 -3.63 -4.57
N ALA A 121 -5.88 -3.37 -4.19
CA ALA A 121 -6.45 -2.02 -4.19
C ALA A 121 -5.67 -1.07 -3.26
N ASN A 122 -5.26 -1.53 -2.08
CA ASN A 122 -4.42 -0.77 -1.15
C ASN A 122 -3.07 -0.39 -1.78
N CYS A 123 -2.38 -1.36 -2.38
CA CYS A 123 -1.11 -1.15 -3.10
C CYS A 123 -1.26 -0.20 -4.29
N TYR A 124 -2.41 -0.18 -4.96
CA TYR A 124 -2.72 0.78 -6.02
C TYR A 124 -2.94 2.20 -5.49
N LEU A 125 -3.69 2.34 -4.40
CA LEU A 125 -4.05 3.66 -3.86
C LEU A 125 -2.87 4.41 -3.24
N ALA A 126 -1.91 3.72 -2.65
CA ALA A 126 -0.71 4.34 -2.05
C ALA A 126 0.05 5.27 -3.02
N PRO A 127 0.52 4.83 -4.21
CA PRO A 127 1.18 5.69 -5.17
C PRO A 127 0.24 6.75 -5.78
N ILE A 128 -1.07 6.49 -5.87
CA ILE A 128 -2.05 7.49 -6.32
C ILE A 128 -2.17 8.66 -5.34
N ILE A 129 -1.97 8.42 -4.05
CA ILE A 129 -1.94 9.47 -3.01
C ILE A 129 -0.57 10.15 -2.97
N GLU A 130 0.52 9.37 -3.00
CA GLU A 130 1.88 9.90 -2.88
C GLU A 130 2.34 10.68 -4.13
N GLY A 131 1.97 10.22 -5.32
CA GLY A 131 2.39 10.81 -6.59
C GLY A 131 2.08 12.32 -6.69
N PRO A 132 0.84 12.76 -6.45
CA PRO A 132 0.47 14.17 -6.44
C PRO A 132 1.25 15.00 -5.41
N ILE A 133 1.42 14.49 -4.19
CA ILE A 133 2.20 15.17 -3.15
C ILE A 133 3.63 15.42 -3.65
N ARG A 134 4.22 14.40 -4.28
CA ARG A 134 5.56 14.48 -4.86
C ARG A 134 5.64 15.44 -6.04
N LEU A 135 4.67 15.39 -6.95
CA LEU A 135 4.58 16.26 -8.11
C LEU A 135 4.47 17.73 -7.68
N THR A 136 3.61 18.04 -6.71
CA THR A 136 3.47 19.38 -6.14
C THR A 136 4.78 19.85 -5.50
N ALA A 137 5.47 18.99 -4.74
CA ALA A 137 6.78 19.33 -4.15
C ALA A 137 7.85 19.62 -5.22
N ARG A 138 7.68 19.10 -6.44
CA ARG A 138 8.56 19.35 -7.59
C ARG A 138 8.07 20.50 -8.49
N GLY A 139 7.04 21.23 -8.08
CA GLY A 139 6.49 22.35 -8.83
C GLY A 139 5.59 21.94 -10.01
N TYR A 140 4.96 20.77 -9.96
CA TYR A 140 3.94 20.38 -10.95
C TYR A 140 2.53 20.57 -10.39
N LYS A 141 1.53 20.68 -11.27
CA LYS A 141 0.10 20.75 -10.89
C LYS A 141 -0.61 19.44 -11.24
N PRO A 142 -0.65 18.46 -10.32
CA PRO A 142 -1.37 17.20 -10.55
C PRO A 142 -2.89 17.44 -10.58
N ARG A 143 -3.61 16.69 -11.42
CA ARG A 143 -5.08 16.63 -11.42
C ARG A 143 -5.56 15.22 -11.18
N PHE A 144 -6.43 15.07 -10.18
CA PHE A 144 -7.16 13.84 -9.91
C PHE A 144 -8.29 13.64 -10.92
N LYS A 145 -8.36 12.43 -11.46
CA LYS A 145 -9.44 11.96 -12.32
C LYS A 145 -9.92 10.60 -11.83
N TYR A 146 -11.12 10.22 -12.22
CA TYR A 146 -11.70 8.93 -11.85
C TYR A 146 -12.14 8.19 -13.11
N LEU A 147 -11.56 7.02 -13.35
CA LEU A 147 -12.04 6.10 -14.37
C LEU A 147 -13.28 5.39 -13.83
N MET A 148 -14.36 5.36 -14.61
CA MET A 148 -15.65 4.79 -14.23
C MET A 148 -16.18 5.31 -12.87
N ARG A 149 -15.83 6.55 -12.48
CA ARG A 149 -16.17 7.17 -11.18
C ARG A 149 -15.62 6.48 -9.91
N CYS A 150 -14.92 5.36 -10.07
CA CYS A 150 -14.47 4.50 -8.97
C CYS A 150 -12.95 4.46 -8.84
N LEU A 151 -12.21 4.38 -9.95
CA LEU A 151 -10.76 4.17 -9.94
C LEU A 151 -10.02 5.51 -10.05
N PRO A 152 -9.41 6.03 -8.96
CA PRO A 152 -8.69 7.30 -9.00
C PRO A 152 -7.38 7.14 -9.76
N TYR A 153 -7.09 8.08 -10.66
CA TYR A 153 -5.79 8.20 -11.32
C TYR A 153 -5.34 9.65 -11.39
N VAL A 154 -4.04 9.85 -11.59
CA VAL A 154 -3.40 11.17 -11.59
C VAL A 154 -2.92 11.50 -12.99
N SER A 155 -3.30 12.67 -13.49
CA SER A 155 -2.75 13.24 -14.72
C SER A 155 -1.89 14.46 -14.39
N VAL A 156 -0.71 14.56 -15.00
CA VAL A 156 0.12 15.77 -14.95
C VAL A 156 -0.35 16.69 -16.06
N VAL A 157 -0.64 17.94 -15.73
CA VAL A 157 -1.13 18.90 -16.72
C VAL A 157 -0.02 19.82 -17.18
N ASP A 158 0.71 20.47 -16.25
CA ASP A 158 1.81 21.38 -16.59
C ASP A 158 2.85 21.48 -15.46
N LYS A 159 4.04 21.99 -15.80
CA LYS A 159 5.04 22.49 -14.84
C LYS A 159 4.63 23.90 -14.42
N ALA A 160 4.51 24.15 -13.11
CA ALA A 160 4.05 25.40 -12.53
C ALA A 160 5.08 26.53 -12.66
#